data_AF-A0A1Q7GA67-F1
#
_entry.id   AF-A0A1Q7GA67-F1
#
_cell.length_a   1.000
_cell.length_b   1.000
_cell.length_c   1.000
_cell.angle_alpha   90.00
_cell.angle_beta   90.00
_cell.angle_gamma   90.00
#
_symmetry.space_group_name_H-M   'P 1'
#
loop_
_entity.id
_entity.type
_entity.pdbx_description
1 polymer ?
#
loop_
_entity_poly.entity_id
_entity_poly.type
_entity_poly.pdbx_seq_one_letter_code
_entity_poly.pdbx_strand_id
1 'polypeptide(L)'
;MELRNFFERAIRASFRDLALQDEPAATYLADLLTRFVRTENVYPRGVALPRLETVVDMLLDIQAAWREDSPYFRPEHEVTVRRHIGDYTMFMIGVFRERVERMASTGYYISQGKHAYRFVSEHVRVGAGAAAPPYRRLAERFESYAGALDYARRVHFPEGPCHPFLRLALE
;
A
#
# COMPACT_ATOMS: atom_id res chain seq x y z
N MET A 1 -2.04 3.74 -19.84
CA MET A 1 -3.13 2.74 -19.74
C MET A 1 -2.58 1.31 -19.69
N GLU A 2 -1.58 0.97 -20.50
CA GLU A 2 -0.97 -0.37 -20.53
C GLU A 2 -0.57 -0.95 -19.16
N LEU A 3 0.10 -0.15 -18.31
CA LEU A 3 0.61 -0.65 -17.03
C LEU A 3 -0.49 -1.00 -16.02
N ARG A 4 -1.55 -0.19 -15.94
CA ARG A 4 -2.71 -0.48 -15.09
C ARG A 4 -3.38 -1.78 -15.52
N ASN A 5 -3.57 -1.96 -16.83
CA ASN A 5 -4.18 -3.17 -17.38
C ASN A 5 -3.31 -4.40 -17.14
N PHE A 6 -1.98 -4.26 -17.20
CA PHE A 6 -1.06 -5.31 -16.79
C PHE A 6 -1.28 -5.73 -15.33
N PHE A 7 -1.26 -4.78 -14.39
CA PHE A 7 -1.49 -5.09 -12.98
C PHE A 7 -2.89 -5.67 -12.73
N GLU A 8 -3.92 -5.14 -13.38
CA GLU A 8 -5.27 -5.67 -13.25
C GLU A 8 -5.37 -7.13 -13.70
N ARG A 9 -4.75 -7.48 -14.84
CA ARG A 9 -4.69 -8.89 -15.30
C ARG A 9 -3.91 -9.77 -14.33
N ALA A 10 -2.75 -9.32 -13.85
CA ALA A 10 -1.92 -10.07 -12.91
C ALA A 10 -2.66 -10.33 -11.59
N ILE A 11 -3.23 -9.29 -10.97
CA ILE A 11 -3.97 -9.42 -9.71
C ILE A 11 -5.21 -10.31 -9.87
N ARG A 12 -5.98 -10.16 -10.96
CA ARG A 12 -7.14 -11.02 -11.20
C ARG A 12 -6.76 -12.48 -11.43
N ALA A 13 -5.64 -12.76 -12.10
CA ALA A 13 -5.13 -14.11 -12.25
C ALA A 13 -4.74 -14.70 -10.88
N SER A 14 -3.94 -13.97 -10.10
CA SER A 14 -3.56 -14.40 -8.74
C SER A 14 -4.76 -14.60 -7.81
N PHE A 15 -5.81 -13.78 -7.92
CA PHE A 15 -7.03 -13.96 -7.15
C PHE A 15 -7.74 -15.27 -7.51
N ARG A 16 -7.81 -15.64 -8.79
CA ARG A 16 -8.37 -16.93 -9.20
C ARG A 16 -7.54 -18.10 -8.65
N ASP A 17 -6.23 -18.01 -8.76
CA ASP A 17 -5.31 -19.09 -8.33
C ASP A 17 -5.36 -19.29 -6.79
N LEU A 18 -5.70 -18.25 -6.04
CA LEU A 18 -5.79 -18.26 -4.58
C LEU A 18 -7.21 -18.39 -4.02
N ALA A 19 -8.20 -18.75 -4.84
CA ALA A 19 -9.60 -18.85 -4.44
C ALA A 19 -10.19 -17.55 -3.85
N LEU A 20 -9.77 -16.40 -4.38
CA LEU A 20 -10.25 -15.04 -4.07
C LEU A 20 -11.06 -14.44 -5.22
N GLN A 21 -11.56 -15.25 -6.16
CA GLN A 21 -12.47 -14.80 -7.21
C GLN A 21 -13.66 -14.04 -6.58
N ASP A 22 -14.08 -12.96 -7.24
CA ASP A 22 -15.16 -12.05 -6.82
C ASP A 22 -14.84 -11.03 -5.72
N GLU A 23 -13.62 -10.98 -5.19
CA GLU A 23 -13.25 -9.92 -4.25
C GLU A 23 -13.17 -8.53 -4.94
N PRO A 24 -13.85 -7.50 -4.41
CA PRO A 24 -13.88 -6.17 -5.01
C PRO A 24 -12.53 -5.44 -4.92
N ALA A 25 -11.57 -5.98 -4.15
CA ALA A 25 -10.27 -5.38 -3.93
C ALA A 25 -9.35 -5.40 -5.16
N ALA A 26 -9.60 -6.27 -6.16
CA ALA A 26 -8.70 -6.45 -7.29
C ALA A 26 -8.41 -5.14 -8.05
N THR A 27 -9.46 -4.37 -8.36
CA THR A 27 -9.34 -3.07 -9.04
C THR A 27 -8.53 -2.08 -8.20
N TYR A 28 -8.81 -2.01 -6.89
CA TYR A 28 -8.11 -1.11 -5.98
C TYR A 28 -6.62 -1.43 -5.89
N LEU A 29 -6.26 -2.72 -5.77
CA LEU A 29 -4.88 -3.17 -5.69
C LEU A 29 -4.12 -2.90 -7.00
N ALA A 30 -4.75 -3.09 -8.16
CA ALA A 30 -4.16 -2.73 -9.44
C ALA A 30 -3.89 -1.22 -9.55
N ASP A 31 -4.85 -0.39 -9.11
CA ASP A 31 -4.68 1.07 -9.07
C ASP A 31 -3.58 1.47 -8.07
N LEU A 32 -3.48 0.80 -6.92
CA LEU A 32 -2.44 1.01 -5.91
C LEU A 32 -1.05 0.74 -6.50
N LEU A 33 -0.85 -0.42 -7.13
CA LEU A 33 0.42 -0.75 -7.77
C LEU A 33 0.77 0.27 -8.87
N THR A 34 -0.22 0.67 -9.66
CA THR A 34 -0.05 1.69 -10.70
C THR A 34 0.39 3.04 -10.12
N ARG A 35 -0.20 3.47 -9.00
CA ARG A 35 0.19 4.73 -8.33
C ARG A 35 1.63 4.65 -7.82
N PHE A 36 2.04 3.52 -7.24
CA PHE A 36 3.32 3.36 -6.55
C PHE A 36 4.51 2.99 -7.45
N VAL A 37 4.29 2.85 -8.76
CA VAL A 37 5.38 2.83 -9.75
C VAL A 37 6.26 4.08 -9.64
N ARG A 38 5.64 5.21 -9.28
CA ARG A 38 6.32 6.48 -9.04
C ARG A 38 6.78 6.56 -7.58
N THR A 39 8.10 6.66 -7.38
CA THR A 39 8.70 6.65 -6.03
C THR A 39 8.24 7.85 -5.18
N GLU A 40 7.95 8.98 -5.81
CA GLU A 40 7.36 10.15 -5.16
C GLU A 40 5.98 9.89 -4.56
N ASN A 41 5.22 8.93 -5.11
CA ASN A 41 3.93 8.52 -4.56
C ASN A 41 4.08 7.52 -3.42
N VAL A 42 5.18 6.77 -3.36
CA VAL A 42 5.49 5.89 -2.22
C VAL A 42 5.94 6.71 -1.02
N TYR A 43 6.79 7.71 -1.27
CA TYR A 43 7.37 8.60 -0.27
C TYR A 43 6.93 10.07 -0.51
N PRO A 44 5.66 10.39 -0.21
CA PRO A 44 5.11 11.72 -0.43
C PRO A 44 5.76 12.73 0.52
N ARG A 45 5.62 14.01 0.19
CA ARG A 45 6.01 15.10 1.09
C ARG A 45 5.06 15.17 2.27
N GLY A 46 5.62 15.32 3.47
CA GLY A 46 4.86 15.58 4.69
C GLY A 46 4.63 17.07 4.91
N VAL A 47 3.83 17.35 5.93
CA VAL A 47 3.59 18.68 6.47
C VAL A 47 4.88 19.29 7.04
N ALA A 48 5.58 18.54 7.89
CA ALA A 48 6.80 18.98 8.55
C ALA A 48 8.08 18.32 7.99
N LEU A 49 7.93 17.18 7.32
CA LEU A 49 9.04 16.41 6.78
C LEU A 49 9.11 16.56 5.25
N PRO A 50 10.32 16.64 4.67
CA PRO A 50 10.48 16.74 3.22
C PRO A 50 9.94 15.49 2.50
N ARG A 51 10.00 14.32 3.14
CA ARG A 51 9.47 13.04 2.66
C ARG A 51 9.04 12.17 3.83
N LEU A 52 7.96 11.40 3.63
CA LEU A 52 7.46 10.40 4.57
C LEU A 52 7.91 9.01 4.11
N GLU A 53 9.01 8.51 4.68
CA GLU A 53 9.66 7.28 4.19
C GLU A 53 9.23 6.03 4.96
N THR A 54 8.80 6.23 6.22
CA THR A 54 8.39 5.17 7.13
C THR A 54 6.96 5.39 7.63
N VAL A 55 6.34 4.33 8.17
CA VAL A 55 5.05 4.44 8.86
C VAL A 55 5.15 5.38 10.06
N VAL A 56 6.31 5.41 10.73
CA VAL A 56 6.55 6.32 11.86
C VAL A 56 6.50 7.78 11.39
N ASP A 57 7.15 8.12 10.27
CA ASP A 57 7.08 9.47 9.70
C ASP A 57 5.64 9.89 9.41
N MET A 58 4.85 8.98 8.83
CA MET A 58 3.44 9.21 8.51
C MET A 58 2.59 9.41 9.77
N LEU A 59 2.85 8.66 10.85
CA LEU A 59 2.17 8.84 12.13
C LEU A 59 2.55 10.18 12.80
N LEU A 60 3.81 10.59 12.69
CA LEU A 60 4.26 11.92 13.15
C LEU A 60 3.65 13.04 12.32
N ASP A 61 3.46 12.84 11.01
CA ASP A 61 2.79 13.79 10.12
C ASP A 61 1.33 14.03 10.55
N ILE A 62 0.61 12.96 10.89
CA ILE A 62 -0.75 13.05 11.48
C ILE A 62 -0.69 13.89 12.76
N GLN A 63 0.19 13.56 13.70
CA GLN A 63 0.29 14.31 14.96
C GLN A 63 0.60 15.80 14.73
N ALA A 64 1.47 16.12 13.76
CA ALA A 64 1.79 17.50 13.42
C ALA A 64 0.59 18.26 12.85
N ALA A 65 -0.25 17.60 12.04
CA ALA A 65 -1.46 18.18 11.47
C ALA A 65 -2.58 18.43 12.51
N TRP A 66 -2.52 17.76 13.67
CA TRP A 66 -3.46 17.94 14.78
C TRP A 66 -3.03 19.00 15.81
N ARG A 67 -1.82 19.57 15.69
CA ARG A 67 -1.36 20.63 16.62
C ARG A 67 -2.04 21.95 16.28
N GLU A 68 -2.94 22.41 17.13
CA GLU A 68 -3.70 23.66 16.94
C GLU A 68 -2.79 24.89 16.79
N ASP A 69 -1.68 24.94 17.52
CA ASP A 69 -0.71 26.06 17.47
C ASP A 69 0.27 25.96 16.28
N SER A 70 0.10 24.99 15.39
CA SER A 70 0.96 24.77 14.24
C SER A 70 0.45 25.56 13.02
N PRO A 71 1.34 26.15 12.19
CA PRO A 71 0.94 26.74 10.90
C PRO A 71 0.38 25.71 9.91
N TYR A 72 0.38 24.44 10.29
CA TYR A 72 -0.08 23.32 9.49
C TYR A 72 -1.28 22.56 10.06
N PHE A 73 -2.03 23.16 10.99
CA PHE A 73 -3.24 22.57 11.56
C PHE A 73 -4.28 22.22 10.47
N ARG A 74 -4.47 20.92 10.22
CA ARG A 74 -5.32 20.36 9.17
C ARG A 74 -5.82 18.95 9.55
N PRO A 75 -6.73 18.81 10.53
CA PRO A 75 -7.19 17.50 11.01
C PRO A 75 -7.76 16.59 9.91
N GLU A 76 -8.36 17.16 8.86
CA GLU A 76 -8.89 16.42 7.71
C GLU A 76 -7.80 15.66 6.92
N HIS A 77 -6.54 16.06 7.06
CA HIS A 77 -5.38 15.39 6.46
C HIS A 77 -5.18 13.97 7.00
N GLU A 78 -5.63 13.67 8.22
CA GLU A 78 -5.45 12.34 8.82
C GLU A 78 -6.03 11.23 7.96
N VAL A 79 -7.23 11.41 7.38
CA VAL A 79 -7.86 10.39 6.53
C VAL A 79 -6.98 10.06 5.32
N THR A 80 -6.35 11.09 4.73
CA THR A 80 -5.44 10.94 3.59
C THR A 80 -4.17 10.18 3.99
N VAL A 81 -3.55 10.54 5.12
CA VAL A 81 -2.34 9.88 5.60
C VAL A 81 -2.61 8.45 6.07
N ARG A 82 -3.75 8.20 6.73
CA ARG A 82 -4.18 6.85 7.12
C ARG A 82 -4.41 5.97 5.89
N ARG A 83 -5.05 6.49 4.84
CA ARG A 83 -5.14 5.75 3.57
C ARG A 83 -3.76 5.42 3.03
N HIS A 84 -2.83 6.37 3.05
CA HIS A 84 -1.46 6.15 2.59
C HIS A 84 -0.71 5.12 3.43
N ILE A 85 -0.86 5.12 4.76
CA ILE A 85 -0.30 4.08 5.65
C ILE A 85 -0.84 2.69 5.26
N GLY A 86 -2.16 2.58 5.02
CA GLY A 86 -2.77 1.34 4.54
C GLY A 86 -2.17 0.87 3.21
N ASP A 87 -2.10 1.76 2.22
CA ASP A 87 -1.56 1.47 0.90
C ASP A 87 -0.07 1.11 0.94
N TYR A 88 0.73 1.88 1.68
CA TYR A 88 2.16 1.68 1.87
C TYR A 88 2.45 0.33 2.53
N THR A 89 1.75 0.01 3.62
CA THR A 89 1.97 -1.27 4.31
C THR A 89 1.53 -2.46 3.46
N MET A 90 0.39 -2.38 2.77
CA MET A 90 -0.09 -3.40 1.82
C MET A 90 0.93 -3.64 0.70
N PHE A 91 1.46 -2.55 0.12
CA PHE A 91 2.50 -2.60 -0.90
C PHE A 91 3.81 -3.20 -0.38
N MET A 92 4.26 -2.80 0.80
CA MET A 92 5.52 -3.28 1.36
C MET A 92 5.46 -4.77 1.74
N ILE A 93 4.36 -5.23 2.35
CA ILE A 93 4.17 -6.66 2.68
C ILE A 93 3.89 -7.50 1.42
N GLY A 94 3.25 -6.90 0.42
CA GLY A 94 2.84 -7.57 -0.81
C GLY A 94 3.92 -7.63 -1.89
N VAL A 95 4.74 -6.60 -2.04
CA VAL A 95 5.71 -6.51 -3.15
C VAL A 95 7.17 -6.59 -2.64
N PHE A 96 7.42 -6.14 -1.41
CA PHE A 96 8.77 -6.09 -0.83
C PHE A 96 8.86 -6.90 0.47
N ARG A 97 8.16 -8.04 0.52
CA ARG A 97 8.03 -8.90 1.70
C ARG A 97 9.36 -9.23 2.35
N GLU A 98 10.35 -9.62 1.55
CA GLU A 98 11.67 -10.04 2.02
C GLU A 98 12.43 -8.89 2.72
N ARG A 99 12.16 -7.63 2.34
CA ARG A 99 12.72 -6.46 3.04
C ARG A 99 12.07 -6.28 4.41
N VAL A 100 10.75 -6.41 4.50
CA VAL A 100 10.01 -6.23 5.76
C VAL A 100 10.35 -7.34 6.76
N GLU A 101 10.48 -8.58 6.28
CA GLU A 101 10.88 -9.73 7.10
C GLU A 101 12.30 -9.57 7.68
N ARG A 102 13.26 -9.10 6.86
CA ARG A 102 14.63 -8.81 7.34
C ARG A 102 14.69 -7.74 8.43
N MET A 103 13.72 -6.83 8.47
CA MET A 103 13.61 -5.80 9.50
C MET A 103 12.80 -6.25 10.73
N ALA A 104 12.35 -7.52 10.78
CA ALA A 104 11.49 -8.07 11.83
C ALA A 104 10.23 -7.23 12.11
N SER A 105 9.72 -6.52 11.10
CA SER A 105 8.64 -5.54 11.25
C SER A 105 7.31 -5.98 10.63
N THR A 106 7.21 -7.24 10.19
CA THR A 106 6.01 -7.80 9.54
C THR A 106 4.74 -7.59 10.37
N GLY A 107 4.76 -7.96 11.65
CA GLY A 107 3.61 -7.78 12.54
C GLY A 107 3.22 -6.31 12.72
N TYR A 108 4.21 -5.41 12.82
CA TYR A 108 3.98 -3.98 12.90
C TYR A 108 3.29 -3.46 11.63
N TYR A 109 3.82 -3.76 10.44
CA TYR A 109 3.24 -3.33 9.17
C TYR A 109 1.82 -3.85 8.96
N ILE A 110 1.56 -5.12 9.26
CA ILE A 110 0.20 -5.70 9.19
C ILE A 110 -0.74 -4.97 10.16
N SER A 111 -0.33 -4.76 11.42
CA SER A 111 -1.17 -4.08 12.41
C SER A 111 -1.50 -2.64 12.00
N GLN A 112 -0.50 -1.89 11.52
CA GLN A 112 -0.69 -0.50 11.09
C GLN A 112 -1.56 -0.42 9.84
N GLY A 113 -1.36 -1.31 8.85
CA GLY A 113 -2.19 -1.36 7.65
C GLY A 113 -3.66 -1.66 7.95
N LYS A 114 -3.92 -2.65 8.81
CA LYS A 114 -5.28 -3.00 9.26
C LYS A 114 -5.95 -1.83 9.97
N HIS A 115 -5.26 -1.22 10.92
CA HIS A 115 -5.81 -0.09 11.67
C HIS A 115 -6.09 1.10 10.76
N ALA A 116 -5.19 1.40 9.83
CA ALA A 116 -5.34 2.54 8.95
C ALA A 116 -6.51 2.36 7.95
N TYR A 117 -6.66 1.18 7.33
CA TYR A 117 -7.83 0.92 6.48
C TYR A 117 -9.15 0.87 7.26
N ARG A 118 -9.15 0.34 8.49
CA ARG A 118 -10.34 0.39 9.35
C ARG A 118 -10.75 1.83 9.64
N PHE A 119 -9.81 2.67 10.05
CA PHE A 119 -10.04 4.09 10.28
C PHE A 119 -10.64 4.76 9.05
N VAL A 120 -10.03 4.58 7.87
CA VAL A 120 -10.54 5.16 6.61
C VAL A 120 -11.96 4.68 6.30
N SER A 121 -12.27 3.40 6.56
CA SER A 121 -13.61 2.85 6.34
C SER A 121 -14.70 3.45 7.24
N GLU A 122 -14.33 4.01 8.38
CA GLU A 122 -15.24 4.66 9.34
C GLU A 122 -15.37 6.16 9.07
N HIS A 123 -14.35 6.80 8.48
CA HIS A 123 -14.25 8.25 8.34
C HIS A 123 -14.52 8.76 6.91
N VAL A 124 -14.42 7.91 5.88
CA VAL A 124 -14.85 8.28 4.53
C VAL A 124 -16.38 8.27 4.50
N ARG A 125 -16.99 9.46 4.43
CA ARG A 125 -18.44 9.61 4.23
C ARG A 125 -18.83 8.87 2.94
N VAL A 126 -19.85 8.02 3.04
CA VAL A 126 -20.49 7.34 1.90
C VAL A 126 -21.16 8.42 1.04
N GLY A 127 -20.39 9.04 0.15
CA GLY A 127 -20.85 10.07 -0.79
C GLY A 127 -20.40 9.81 -2.23
N ALA A 128 -19.70 8.70 -2.49
CA ALA A 128 -19.08 8.40 -3.78
C ALA A 128 -19.62 7.12 -4.41
N GLY A 129 -20.95 6.99 -4.52
CA GLY A 129 -21.62 5.97 -5.35
C GLY A 129 -21.11 4.52 -5.21
N ALA A 130 -21.39 3.70 -6.22
CA ALA A 130 -21.04 2.27 -6.27
C ALA A 130 -19.52 1.97 -6.45
N ALA A 131 -18.66 3.00 -6.45
CA ALA A 131 -17.25 2.90 -6.82
C ALA A 131 -16.27 3.18 -5.66
N ALA A 132 -16.76 3.31 -4.42
CA ALA A 132 -15.90 3.51 -3.26
C ALA A 132 -14.99 2.29 -3.01
N PRO A 133 -13.68 2.47 -2.76
CA PRO A 133 -12.79 1.37 -2.43
C PRO A 133 -13.25 0.56 -1.21
N PRO A 134 -13.05 -0.77 -1.19
CA PRO A 134 -13.54 -1.64 -0.13
C PRO A 134 -12.62 -1.62 1.11
N TYR A 135 -12.39 -0.44 1.72
CA TYR A 135 -11.43 -0.27 2.82
C TYR A 135 -11.69 -1.19 4.02
N ARG A 136 -12.97 -1.41 4.40
CA ARG A 136 -13.31 -2.37 5.46
C ARG A 136 -12.83 -3.79 5.14
N ARG A 137 -13.08 -4.23 3.90
CA ARG A 137 -12.63 -5.54 3.42
C ARG A 137 -11.11 -5.64 3.38
N LEU A 138 -10.43 -4.58 2.93
CA LEU A 138 -8.96 -4.49 2.92
C LEU A 138 -8.37 -4.63 4.33
N ALA A 139 -9.02 -4.05 5.34
CA ALA A 139 -8.61 -4.20 6.74
C ALA A 139 -8.83 -5.63 7.27
N GLU A 140 -10.00 -6.22 7.00
CA GLU A 140 -10.36 -7.56 7.49
C GLU A 140 -9.51 -8.68 6.87
N ARG A 141 -9.24 -8.58 5.57
CA ARG A 141 -8.52 -9.60 4.78
C ARG A 141 -7.12 -9.17 4.36
N PHE A 142 -6.49 -8.30 5.14
CA PHE A 142 -5.22 -7.65 4.81
C PHE A 142 -4.15 -8.66 4.36
N GLU A 143 -3.90 -9.69 5.16
CA GLU A 143 -2.87 -10.70 4.87
C GLU A 143 -3.19 -11.51 3.62
N SER A 144 -4.47 -11.81 3.36
CA SER A 144 -4.88 -12.49 2.13
C SER A 144 -4.54 -11.65 0.90
N TYR A 145 -4.82 -10.35 0.95
CA TYR A 145 -4.51 -9.44 -0.16
C TYR A 145 -3.01 -9.19 -0.32
N ALA A 146 -2.29 -9.01 0.78
CA ALA A 146 -0.84 -8.89 0.72
C ALA A 146 -0.18 -10.19 0.22
N GLY A 147 -0.73 -11.35 0.59
CA GLY A 147 -0.39 -12.66 0.02
C GLY A 147 -0.62 -12.74 -1.48
N ALA A 148 -1.77 -12.26 -1.96
CA ALA A 148 -2.08 -12.23 -3.37
C ALA A 148 -1.16 -11.29 -4.16
N LEU A 149 -0.75 -10.16 -3.59
CA LEU A 149 0.26 -9.27 -4.19
C LEU A 149 1.63 -9.95 -4.30
N ASP A 150 2.06 -10.67 -3.27
CA ASP A 150 3.35 -11.39 -3.29
C ASP A 150 3.34 -12.54 -4.29
N TYR A 151 2.23 -13.27 -4.36
CA TYR A 151 2.03 -14.27 -5.40
C TYR A 151 2.08 -13.64 -6.80
N ALA A 152 1.35 -12.55 -7.02
CA ALA A 152 1.34 -11.84 -8.31
C ALA A 152 2.73 -11.36 -8.71
N ARG A 153 3.51 -10.83 -7.75
CA ARG A 153 4.90 -10.44 -7.95
C ARG A 153 5.76 -11.61 -8.41
N ARG A 154 5.65 -12.77 -7.74
CA ARG A 154 6.48 -13.94 -8.02
C ARG A 154 6.13 -14.62 -9.34
N VAL A 155 4.86 -14.60 -9.74
CA VAL A 155 4.36 -15.36 -10.90
C VAL A 155 4.24 -14.52 -12.16
N HIS A 156 3.88 -13.23 -12.04
CA HIS A 156 3.53 -12.42 -13.19
C HIS A 156 4.51 -11.27 -13.46
N PHE A 157 5.34 -10.86 -12.49
CA PHE A 157 6.27 -9.77 -12.74
C PHE A 157 7.53 -10.37 -13.37
N PRO A 158 7.94 -9.88 -14.55
CA PRO A 158 9.15 -10.38 -15.17
C PRO A 158 10.32 -10.11 -14.22
N GLU A 159 11.16 -11.13 -13.99
CA GLU A 159 12.49 -10.87 -13.46
C GLU A 159 13.16 -9.91 -14.46
N GLY A 160 13.57 -8.73 -13.98
CA GLY A 160 14.32 -7.80 -14.81
C GLY A 160 15.56 -8.51 -15.36
N PRO A 161 16.13 -8.04 -16.49
CA PRO A 161 17.34 -8.66 -17.02
C PRO A 161 18.38 -8.75 -15.90
N CYS A 162 18.71 -9.99 -15.50
CA CYS A 162 19.79 -10.26 -14.58
C CYS A 162 21.09 -9.94 -15.32
N HIS A 163 21.51 -8.68 -15.26
CA HIS A 163 22.75 -8.27 -15.90
C HIS A 163 23.90 -9.02 -15.20
N PRO A 164 24.79 -9.71 -15.94
CA PRO A 164 25.93 -10.45 -15.37
C PRO A 164 26.78 -9.61 -14.41
N PHE A 165 26.86 -8.30 -14.64
CA PHE A 165 27.53 -7.33 -13.77
C PHE A 165 26.99 -7.29 -12.34
N LEU A 166 25.70 -7.53 -12.13
CA LEU A 166 25.09 -7.56 -10.79
C LEU A 166 25.34 -8.88 -10.05
N ARG A 167 25.83 -9.91 -10.76
CA ARG A 167 26.16 -11.23 -10.20
C ARG A 167 27.58 -11.28 -9.63
N LEU A 168 28.50 -10.48 -10.19
CA LEU A 168 29.92 -10.42 -9.81
C LEU A 168 30.22 -9.55 -8.58
N ALA A 169 29.21 -8.86 -8.02
CA ALA A 169 29.39 -7.98 -6.86
C ALA A 169 29.12 -8.67 -5.50
N LEU A 170 28.82 -9.97 -5.51
CA LEU A 170 28.47 -10.74 -4.30
C LEU A 170 29.18 -12.12 -4.22
N GLU A 171 30.33 -12.26 -4.88
CA GLU A 171 31.33 -13.31 -4.60
C GLU A 171 32.59 -12.65 -4.03
#